data_AF-Q063F7-F1
#
_entry.id   AF-Q063F7-F1
#
_cell.length_a   1.000
_cell.length_b   1.000
_cell.length_c   1.000
_cell.angle_alpha   90.00
_cell.angle_beta   90.00
_cell.angle_gamma   90.00
#
_symmetry.space_group_name_H-M   'P 1'
#
loop_
_entity.id
_entity.type
_entity.pdbx_description
1 polymer ?
#
loop_
_entity_poly.entity_id
_entity_poly.type
_entity_poly.pdbx_seq_one_letter_code
_entity_poly.pdbx_strand_id
1 'polypeptide(L)'
;MRRVLLLSGLVIGLMSCGVSSEPPSWRIFALQRHGAHDGLAVVNQPDGYGIHIVLETDTSNREVCQPRWLPDAARLFNGNGTTPFSSGLASRGEFFQAVTRRDVLRALQGELKQLCALRAPESRWTWTKPPRSEAEVIPVELPALEEEDLLTNPVEELKRLKQLIMNQPEAL
;
A
#
# COMPACT_ATOMS: atom_id res chain seq x y z
N MET A 1 13.44 52.44 54.46
CA MET A 1 14.53 51.51 54.07
C MET A 1 13.92 50.11 54.03
N ARG A 2 13.65 49.53 52.85
CA ARG A 2 14.46 48.46 52.19
C ARG A 2 14.57 47.22 53.11
N ARG A 3 14.06 46.01 52.79
CA ARG A 3 13.99 45.28 51.52
C ARG A 3 12.90 44.21 51.56
N VAL A 4 12.08 44.14 50.50
CA VAL A 4 11.31 42.97 50.09
C VAL A 4 12.29 41.99 49.43
N LEU A 5 12.42 40.77 49.95
CA LEU A 5 13.14 39.70 49.24
C LEU A 5 12.13 38.92 48.39
N LEU A 6 12.13 39.24 47.10
CA LEU A 6 11.56 38.44 46.03
C LEU A 6 12.44 37.20 45.84
N LEU A 7 11.92 36.01 46.18
CA LEU A 7 12.50 34.73 45.76
C LEU A 7 11.85 34.33 44.42
N SER A 8 12.32 34.98 43.36
CA SER A 8 12.05 34.58 41.98
C SER A 8 13.04 33.52 41.54
N GLY A 9 12.52 32.32 41.26
CA GLY A 9 12.83 31.49 40.08
C GLY A 9 14.28 31.05 39.80
N LEU A 10 14.49 29.74 39.82
CA LEU A 10 15.20 29.05 38.74
C LEU A 10 14.81 27.56 38.74
N VAL A 11 13.67 27.23 38.13
CA VAL A 11 13.38 25.85 37.74
C VAL A 11 14.18 25.60 36.46
N ILE A 12 15.33 24.94 36.62
CA ILE A 12 16.18 24.48 35.52
C ILE A 12 15.36 23.46 34.73
N GLY A 13 14.93 23.85 33.53
CA GLY A 13 14.25 22.97 32.59
C GLY A 13 15.15 21.81 32.21
N LEU A 14 14.71 20.59 32.50
CA LEU A 14 15.31 19.37 32.00
C LEU A 14 15.25 19.38 30.46
N MET A 15 16.35 19.72 29.83
CA MET A 15 16.55 19.53 28.39
C MET A 15 16.55 18.02 28.12
N SER A 16 15.43 17.52 27.61
CA SER A 16 15.32 16.14 27.11
C SER A 16 16.34 15.93 26.00
N CYS A 17 17.28 15.00 26.18
CA CYS A 17 18.10 14.46 25.10
C CYS A 17 17.22 13.59 24.18
N GLY A 18 16.37 14.22 23.37
CA GLY A 18 15.74 13.56 22.24
C GLY A 18 16.72 13.50 21.09
N VAL A 19 16.95 12.32 20.52
CA VAL A 19 17.58 12.20 19.20
C VAL A 19 16.70 13.00 18.23
N SER A 20 17.27 13.99 17.55
CA SER A 20 16.52 14.78 16.57
C SER A 20 16.17 13.87 15.39
N SER A 21 14.92 13.44 15.30
CA SER A 21 14.42 12.75 14.11
C SER A 21 14.38 13.72 12.94
N GLU A 22 14.78 13.24 11.76
CA GLU A 22 14.63 13.99 10.52
C GLU A 22 13.14 14.17 10.22
N PRO A 23 12.67 15.35 9.79
CA PRO A 23 11.28 15.51 9.40
C PRO A 23 10.93 14.62 8.19
N PRO A 24 9.64 14.33 7.95
CA PRO A 24 9.21 13.60 6.75
C PRO A 24 9.72 14.27 5.48
N SER A 25 10.48 13.54 4.67
CA SER A 25 11.09 14.07 3.44
C SER A 25 10.07 14.27 2.32
N TRP A 26 8.93 13.59 2.39
CA TRP A 26 7.91 13.53 1.33
C TRP A 26 8.48 13.10 -0.02
N ARG A 27 9.58 12.34 -0.02
CA ARG A 27 10.13 11.74 -1.24
C ARG A 27 9.08 10.78 -1.81
N ILE A 28 8.83 10.91 -3.11
CA ILE A 28 7.91 10.07 -3.87
C ILE A 28 8.70 9.38 -4.96
N PHE A 29 8.61 8.07 -5.05
CA PHE A 29 9.31 7.29 -6.08
C PHE A 29 8.58 5.99 -6.39
N ALA A 30 8.76 5.48 -7.60
CA ALA A 30 8.25 4.17 -7.98
C ALA A 30 8.97 3.08 -7.17
N LEU A 31 8.20 2.20 -6.55
CA LEU A 31 8.70 1.03 -5.83
C LEU A 31 7.86 -0.16 -6.28
N GLN A 32 8.41 -0.94 -7.22
CA GLN A 32 7.72 -2.06 -7.84
C GLN A 32 7.43 -3.16 -6.81
N ARG A 33 6.26 -3.78 -6.92
CA ARG A 33 5.89 -4.95 -6.12
C ARG A 33 6.06 -6.24 -6.91
N HIS A 34 5.46 -6.30 -8.10
CA HIS A 34 5.55 -7.43 -9.02
C HIS A 34 6.00 -7.00 -10.42
N GLY A 35 5.63 -5.80 -10.85
CA GLY A 35 5.92 -5.30 -12.19
C GLY A 35 6.08 -3.79 -12.26
N ALA A 36 6.24 -3.27 -13.47
CA ALA A 36 6.36 -1.83 -13.68
C ALA A 36 5.05 -1.11 -13.29
N HIS A 37 5.17 0.07 -12.67
CA HIS A 37 4.07 0.98 -12.34
C HIS A 37 3.02 0.46 -11.35
N ASP A 38 3.29 -0.63 -10.63
CA ASP A 38 2.34 -1.26 -9.70
C ASP A 38 2.56 -0.87 -8.22
N GLY A 39 3.43 0.11 -7.96
CA GLY A 39 3.72 0.55 -6.60
C GLY A 39 4.38 1.92 -6.50
N LEU A 40 3.92 2.69 -5.52
CA LEU A 40 4.41 4.04 -5.22
C LEU A 40 4.82 4.17 -3.75
N ALA A 41 6.07 4.52 -3.50
CA ALA A 41 6.57 4.83 -2.17
C ALA A 41 6.39 6.31 -1.86
N VAL A 42 5.92 6.62 -0.65
CA VAL A 42 5.77 7.98 -0.12
C VAL A 42 6.38 8.04 1.27
N VAL A 43 7.45 8.82 1.43
CA VAL A 43 8.14 9.01 2.72
C VAL A 43 7.42 10.06 3.55
N ASN A 44 6.29 9.68 4.16
CA ASN A 44 5.41 10.57 4.92
C ASN A 44 5.66 10.56 6.44
N GLN A 45 6.70 9.87 6.91
CA GLN A 45 7.12 9.86 8.31
C GLN A 45 8.59 10.29 8.47
N PRO A 46 9.00 10.65 9.70
CA PRO A 46 10.40 10.90 10.03
C PRO A 46 11.34 9.75 9.67
N ASP A 47 12.65 10.05 9.61
CA ASP A 47 13.72 9.05 9.55
C ASP A 47 13.61 8.06 8.36
N GLY A 48 13.00 8.50 7.26
CA GLY A 48 12.83 7.70 6.06
C GLY A 48 11.70 6.67 6.11
N TYR A 49 10.86 6.69 7.14
CA TYR A 49 9.67 5.85 7.18
C TYR A 49 8.56 6.41 6.28
N GLY A 50 7.66 5.54 5.85
CA GLY A 50 6.43 6.02 5.23
C GLY A 50 5.47 4.93 4.81
N ILE A 51 4.84 5.11 3.66
CA ILE A 51 3.89 4.16 3.08
C ILE A 51 4.32 3.72 1.69
N HIS A 52 4.01 2.48 1.36
CA HIS A 52 4.13 1.92 0.02
C HIS A 52 2.73 1.53 -0.46
N ILE A 53 2.24 2.31 -1.43
CA ILE A 53 0.90 2.17 -1.99
C ILE A 53 0.99 1.21 -3.17
N VAL A 54 0.26 0.09 -3.08
CA VAL A 54 0.08 -0.83 -4.21
C VAL A 54 -0.90 -0.20 -5.19
N LEU A 55 -0.54 -0.19 -6.47
CA LEU A 55 -1.33 0.40 -7.53
C LEU A 55 -2.01 -0.69 -8.35
N GLU A 56 -3.32 -0.57 -8.48
CA GLU A 56 -4.16 -1.51 -9.20
C GLU A 56 -5.13 -0.75 -10.10
N THR A 57 -5.51 -1.38 -11.21
CA THR A 57 -6.50 -0.86 -12.15
C THR A 57 -7.70 -1.80 -12.21
N ASP A 58 -8.88 -1.23 -12.27
CA ASP A 58 -10.11 -1.96 -12.58
C ASP A 58 -10.30 -2.01 -14.10
N THR A 59 -10.31 -3.22 -14.65
CA THR A 59 -10.49 -3.54 -16.07
C THR A 59 -11.72 -4.43 -16.30
N SER A 60 -12.62 -4.50 -15.32
CA SER A 60 -13.87 -5.26 -15.41
C SER A 60 -14.73 -4.84 -16.60
N ASN A 61 -14.74 -3.55 -16.95
CA ASN A 61 -15.27 -3.03 -18.20
C ASN A 61 -14.17 -2.98 -19.27
N ARG A 62 -14.36 -3.70 -20.38
CA ARG A 62 -13.37 -3.75 -21.48
C ARG A 62 -13.10 -2.40 -22.14
N GLU A 63 -14.04 -1.45 -22.07
CA GLU A 63 -13.90 -0.12 -22.69
C GLU A 63 -13.19 0.88 -21.79
N VAL A 64 -13.17 0.68 -20.47
CA VAL A 64 -12.69 1.66 -19.50
C VAL A 64 -11.73 1.02 -18.53
N CYS A 65 -10.59 1.69 -18.34
CA CYS A 65 -9.62 1.30 -17.33
C CYS A 65 -9.41 2.48 -16.38
N GLN A 66 -9.59 2.21 -15.09
CA GLN A 66 -9.59 3.23 -14.03
C GLN A 66 -8.86 2.72 -12.78
N PRO A 67 -8.46 3.58 -11.84
CA PRO A 67 -7.88 3.13 -10.58
C PRO A 67 -8.81 2.20 -9.79
N ARG A 68 -8.25 1.14 -9.21
CA ARG A 68 -8.86 0.35 -8.14
C ARG A 68 -8.15 0.73 -6.83
N TRP A 69 -8.84 1.48 -5.97
CA TRP A 69 -8.21 2.03 -4.76
C TRP A 69 -8.07 1.00 -3.65
N LEU A 70 -6.83 0.81 -3.19
CA LEU A 70 -6.46 -0.03 -2.05
C LEU A 70 -5.85 0.86 -0.95
N PRO A 71 -6.63 1.30 0.06
CA PRO A 71 -6.14 2.20 1.10
C PRO A 71 -5.22 1.51 2.12
N ASP A 72 -5.14 0.18 2.10
CA ASP A 72 -4.29 -0.65 2.95
C ASP A 72 -2.85 -0.67 2.43
N ALA A 73 -2.14 0.44 2.63
CA ALA A 73 -0.74 0.58 2.22
C ALA A 73 0.20 -0.26 3.09
N ALA A 74 1.27 -0.76 2.50
CA ALA A 74 2.35 -1.39 3.27
C ALA A 74 3.19 -0.32 3.98
N ARG A 75 3.80 -0.66 5.11
CA ARG A 75 4.77 0.22 5.77
C ARG A 75 6.08 0.23 4.98
N LEU A 76 6.54 1.42 4.61
CA LEU A 76 7.83 1.66 3.97
C LEU A 76 8.92 1.92 5.02
N PHE A 77 10.07 1.30 4.82
CA PHE A 77 11.30 1.49 5.58
C PHE A 77 12.43 1.96 4.66
N ASN A 78 13.41 2.66 5.24
CA ASN A 78 14.61 3.14 4.55
C ASN A 78 14.30 3.97 3.28
N GLY A 79 13.20 4.71 3.30
CA GLY A 79 12.69 5.49 2.17
C GLY A 79 13.55 6.67 1.77
N ASN A 80 14.49 7.12 2.61
CA ASN A 80 15.52 8.11 2.24
C ASN A 80 16.84 7.46 1.81
N GLY A 81 17.00 6.15 2.01
CA GLY A 81 18.22 5.42 1.71
C GLY A 81 18.24 4.81 0.31
N THR A 82 19.23 3.94 0.10
CA THR A 82 19.50 3.27 -1.18
C THR A 82 18.76 1.94 -1.35
N THR A 83 18.29 1.34 -0.26
CA THR A 83 17.61 0.04 -0.22
C THR A 83 16.26 0.14 0.49
N PRO A 84 15.28 0.88 -0.07
CA PRO A 84 13.94 0.93 0.49
C PRO A 84 13.25 -0.43 0.40
N PHE A 85 12.47 -0.78 1.42
CA PHE A 85 11.68 -2.01 1.43
C PHE A 85 10.39 -1.82 2.21
N SER A 86 9.44 -2.73 2.00
CA SER A 86 8.12 -2.68 2.60
C SER A 86 7.84 -3.93 3.43
N SER A 87 7.26 -3.76 4.62
CA SER A 87 6.89 -4.87 5.50
C SER A 87 5.79 -4.49 6.48
N GLY A 88 4.77 -5.32 6.64
CA GLY A 88 3.62 -5.01 7.50
C GLY A 88 2.71 -3.93 6.92
N LEU A 89 1.65 -3.59 7.66
CA LEU A 89 0.62 -2.64 7.23
C LEU A 89 0.84 -1.27 7.88
N ALA A 90 0.69 -0.22 7.08
CA ALA A 90 0.49 1.14 7.57
C ALA A 90 -0.98 1.36 7.90
N SER A 91 -1.28 2.40 8.67
CA SER A 91 -2.68 2.75 8.93
C SER A 91 -3.32 3.38 7.69
N ARG A 92 -4.61 3.11 7.46
CA ARG A 92 -5.39 3.78 6.39
C ARG A 92 -5.40 5.31 6.55
N GLY A 93 -5.36 5.79 7.79
CA GLY A 93 -5.24 7.23 8.10
C GLY A 93 -4.02 7.88 7.44
N GLU A 94 -2.89 7.18 7.38
CA GLU A 94 -1.68 7.68 6.72
C GLU A 94 -1.82 7.72 5.20
N PHE A 95 -2.48 6.72 4.62
CA PHE A 95 -2.84 6.74 3.20
C PHE A 95 -3.73 7.94 2.90
N PHE A 96 -4.81 8.14 3.66
CA PHE A 96 -5.75 9.25 3.49
C PHE A 96 -5.04 10.61 3.57
N GLN A 97 -4.13 10.79 4.52
CA GLN A 97 -3.31 12.00 4.64
C GLN A 97 -2.34 12.19 3.47
N ALA A 98 -1.69 11.12 3.01
CA ALA A 98 -0.77 11.22 1.88
C ALA A 98 -1.50 11.66 0.60
N VAL A 99 -2.68 11.11 0.32
CA VAL A 99 -3.45 11.42 -0.89
C VAL A 99 -4.18 12.76 -0.86
N THR A 100 -4.08 13.54 0.24
CA THR A 100 -4.49 14.95 0.20
C THR A 100 -3.47 15.84 -0.52
N ARG A 101 -2.22 15.39 -0.65
CA ARG A 101 -1.16 16.17 -1.29
C ARG A 101 -1.21 16.11 -2.81
N ARG A 102 -0.95 17.24 -3.46
CA ARG A 102 -1.03 17.38 -4.92
C ARG A 102 0.09 16.62 -5.66
N ASP A 103 1.29 16.56 -5.08
CA ASP A 103 2.42 15.82 -5.63
C ASP A 103 2.19 14.31 -5.61
N VAL A 104 1.69 13.78 -4.50
CA VAL A 104 1.28 12.37 -4.36
C VAL A 104 0.18 12.03 -5.36
N LEU A 105 -0.88 12.85 -5.46
CA LEU A 105 -1.96 12.64 -6.43
C LEU A 105 -1.46 12.63 -7.88
N ARG A 106 -0.53 13.53 -8.23
CA ARG A 106 0.06 13.58 -9.58
C ARG A 106 0.87 12.32 -9.87
N ALA A 107 1.68 11.87 -8.92
CA ALA A 107 2.47 10.66 -9.07
C ALA A 107 1.57 9.42 -9.22
N LEU A 108 0.56 9.27 -8.36
CA LEU A 108 -0.45 8.21 -8.47
C LEU A 108 -1.13 8.20 -9.84
N GLN A 109 -1.61 9.35 -10.30
CA GLN A 109 -2.27 9.45 -11.61
C GLN A 109 -1.33 9.08 -12.76
N GLY A 110 -0.05 9.45 -12.67
CA GLY A 110 0.97 9.09 -13.66
C GLY A 110 1.23 7.59 -13.72
N GLU A 111 1.57 6.99 -12.58
CA GLU A 111 1.85 5.55 -12.49
C GLU A 111 0.63 4.71 -12.90
N LEU A 112 -0.57 5.03 -12.39
CA LEU A 112 -1.78 4.29 -12.73
C LEU A 112 -2.16 4.41 -14.22
N LYS A 113 -1.91 5.55 -14.86
CA LYS A 113 -2.12 5.70 -16.31
C LYS A 113 -1.18 4.79 -17.09
N GLN A 114 0.08 4.67 -16.68
CA GLN A 114 1.05 3.78 -17.32
C GLN A 114 0.70 2.31 -17.07
N LEU A 115 0.31 1.97 -15.84
CA LEU A 115 -0.16 0.63 -15.48
C LEU A 115 -1.37 0.21 -16.33
N CYS A 116 -2.30 1.14 -16.54
CA CYS A 116 -3.46 0.95 -17.40
C CYS A 116 -3.07 0.64 -18.85
N ALA A 117 -2.14 1.41 -19.42
CA ALA A 117 -1.65 1.18 -20.78
C ALA A 117 -0.97 -0.19 -20.95
N LEU A 118 -0.33 -0.71 -19.90
CA LEU A 118 0.27 -2.04 -19.91
C LEU A 118 -0.75 -3.17 -19.80
N ARG A 119 -1.77 -3.01 -18.96
CA ARG A 119 -2.74 -4.08 -18.64
C ARG A 119 -3.94 -4.12 -19.58
N ALA A 120 -4.35 -2.97 -20.12
CA ALA A 120 -5.55 -2.82 -20.94
C ALA A 120 -5.32 -1.77 -22.04
N PRO A 121 -4.48 -2.08 -23.06
CA PRO A 121 -4.01 -1.11 -24.05
C PRO A 121 -5.13 -0.51 -24.91
N GLU A 122 -6.23 -1.25 -25.11
CA GLU A 122 -7.38 -0.82 -25.92
C GLU A 122 -8.43 -0.03 -25.10
N SER A 123 -8.28 0.03 -23.78
CA SER A 123 -9.27 0.67 -22.89
C SER A 123 -8.99 2.16 -22.72
N ARG A 124 -10.06 2.96 -22.58
CA ARG A 124 -9.95 4.38 -22.27
C ARG A 124 -9.59 4.58 -20.80
N TRP A 125 -8.46 5.23 -20.55
CA TRP A 125 -8.04 5.68 -19.23
C TRP A 125 -9.04 6.69 -18.63
N THR A 126 -9.49 6.43 -17.40
CA THR A 126 -10.34 7.34 -16.62
C THR A 126 -9.77 7.51 -15.22
N TRP A 127 -9.60 8.77 -14.78
CA TRP A 127 -9.12 9.06 -13.42
C TRP A 127 -10.28 9.21 -12.45
N THR A 128 -10.24 8.45 -11.36
CA THR A 128 -11.05 8.64 -10.16
C THR A 128 -10.13 9.08 -9.03
N LYS A 129 -10.60 9.89 -8.08
CA LYS A 129 -9.77 10.30 -6.94
C LYS A 129 -9.69 9.16 -5.90
N PRO A 130 -8.56 9.00 -5.20
CA PRO A 130 -8.48 8.06 -4.08
C PRO A 130 -9.39 8.49 -2.93
N PRO A 131 -9.86 7.52 -2.12
CA PRO A 131 -10.64 7.82 -0.91
C PRO A 131 -9.78 8.60 0.08
N ARG A 132 -10.40 9.55 0.77
CA ARG A 132 -9.76 10.39 1.81
C ARG A 132 -10.27 10.11 3.21
N SER A 133 -11.19 9.17 3.33
CA SER A 133 -11.77 8.73 4.59
C SER A 133 -12.32 7.32 4.43
N GLU A 134 -12.56 6.62 5.54
CA GLU A 134 -13.17 5.28 5.52
C GLU A 134 -14.53 5.25 4.82
N ALA A 135 -15.33 6.33 4.94
CA ALA A 135 -16.65 6.42 4.32
C ALA A 135 -16.60 6.49 2.79
N GLU A 136 -15.46 6.85 2.21
CA GLU A 136 -15.24 6.89 0.75
C GLU A 136 -14.66 5.57 0.21
N VAL A 137 -14.23 4.64 1.08
CA VAL A 137 -13.64 3.38 0.67
C VAL A 137 -14.74 2.49 0.09
N ILE A 138 -14.60 2.13 -1.19
CA ILE A 138 -15.46 1.16 -1.86
C ILE A 138 -14.88 -0.23 -1.57
N PRO A 139 -15.62 -1.13 -0.88
CA PRO A 139 -15.16 -2.49 -0.66
C PRO A 139 -14.94 -3.21 -2.00
N VAL A 140 -13.88 -3.99 -2.08
CA VAL A 140 -13.68 -4.88 -3.22
C VAL A 140 -14.69 -6.01 -3.10
N GLU A 141 -15.63 -6.09 -4.04
CA GLU A 141 -16.49 -7.26 -4.18
C GLU A 141 -15.63 -8.44 -4.64
N LEU A 142 -15.45 -9.41 -3.74
CA LEU A 142 -14.89 -10.70 -4.11
C LEU A 142 -16.03 -11.54 -4.71
N PRO A 143 -15.80 -12.26 -5.81
CA PRO A 143 -16.78 -13.21 -6.30
C PRO A 143 -17.11 -14.20 -5.18
N ALA A 144 -18.38 -14.60 -5.10
CA ALA A 144 -18.76 -15.70 -4.22
C ALA A 144 -17.97 -16.94 -4.66
N LEU A 145 -17.30 -17.60 -3.71
CA LEU A 145 -16.66 -18.88 -3.99
C LEU A 145 -17.76 -19.88 -4.33
N GLU A 146 -17.69 -20.46 -5.52
CA GLU A 146 -18.57 -21.55 -5.92
C GLU A 146 -17.98 -22.89 -5.45
N GLU A 147 -18.78 -23.97 -5.46
CA GLU A 147 -18.33 -25.29 -4.96
C GLU A 147 -17.11 -25.82 -5.74
N GLU A 148 -17.00 -25.45 -7.01
CA GLU A 148 -15.86 -25.73 -7.90
C GLU A 148 -14.59 -24.94 -7.56
N ASP A 149 -14.71 -23.80 -6.89
CA ASP A 149 -13.57 -23.02 -6.39
C ASP A 149 -13.05 -23.55 -5.04
N LEU A 150 -13.83 -24.40 -4.37
CA LEU A 150 -13.43 -24.99 -3.11
C LEU A 150 -12.36 -26.05 -3.34
N LEU A 151 -11.30 -25.99 -2.54
CA LEU A 151 -10.29 -27.03 -2.52
C LEU A 151 -10.93 -28.36 -2.12
N THR A 152 -10.76 -29.40 -2.96
CA THR A 152 -11.17 -30.76 -2.63
C THR A 152 -10.55 -31.21 -1.31
N ASN A 153 -11.31 -31.96 -0.51
CA ASN A 153 -10.79 -32.54 0.73
C ASN A 153 -9.48 -33.32 0.44
N PRO A 154 -8.38 -33.05 1.16
CA PRO A 154 -7.08 -33.69 0.89
C PRO A 154 -7.11 -35.21 0.92
N VAL A 155 -7.96 -35.81 1.74
CA VAL A 155 -8.10 -37.27 1.86
C VAL A 155 -8.81 -37.85 0.63
N GLU A 156 -9.82 -37.15 0.13
CA GLU A 156 -10.56 -37.57 -1.07
C GLU A 156 -9.70 -37.41 -2.33
N GLU A 157 -8.95 -36.32 -2.43
CA GLU A 157 -8.01 -36.10 -3.54
C GLU A 157 -6.89 -37.15 -3.53
N LEU A 158 -6.34 -37.49 -2.35
CA LEU A 158 -5.35 -38.56 -2.22
C LEU A 158 -5.91 -39.93 -2.67
N LYS A 159 -7.18 -40.22 -2.34
CA LYS A 159 -7.84 -41.46 -2.77
C LYS A 159 -8.01 -41.50 -4.29
N ARG A 160 -8.47 -40.39 -4.89
CA ARG A 160 -8.59 -40.24 -6.35
C ARG A 160 -7.25 -40.43 -7.05
N LEU A 161 -6.18 -39.79 -6.56
CA LEU A 161 -4.84 -39.92 -7.11
C LEU A 161 -4.33 -41.36 -7.07
N LYS A 162 -4.50 -42.06 -5.94
CA LYS A 162 -4.13 -43.49 -5.82
C LYS A 162 -4.88 -44.36 -6.81
N GLN A 163 -6.18 -44.12 -7.00
CA GLN A 163 -6.98 -44.87 -7.98
C GLN A 163 -6.52 -44.59 -9.41
N LEU A 164 -6.20 -43.34 -9.75
CA LEU A 164 -5.67 -42.99 -11.07
C LEU A 164 -4.32 -43.66 -11.33
N ILE A 165 -3.42 -43.69 -10.33
CA ILE A 165 -2.13 -44.38 -10.43
C ILE A 165 -2.32 -45.90 -10.62
N MET A 166 -3.23 -46.51 -9.87
CA MET A 166 -3.53 -47.95 -10.00
C MET A 166 -4.18 -48.29 -11.34
N ASN A 167 -4.92 -47.36 -11.94
CA ASN A 167 -5.64 -47.56 -13.19
C ASN A 167 -4.85 -47.11 -14.42
N GLN A 168 -3.59 -46.66 -14.25
CA GLN A 168 -2.72 -46.41 -15.39
C GLN A 168 -2.28 -47.76 -15.99
N PRO A 169 -2.52 -48.00 -17.30
CA PRO A 169 -1.91 -49.13 -17.96
C PRO A 169 -0.40 -48.94 -17.93
N GLU A 170 0.35 -50.02 -17.69
CA GLU A 170 1.81 -50.01 -17.77
C GLU A 170 2.21 -49.42 -19.12
N ALA A 171 2.92 -48.28 -19.09
CA ALA A 171 3.49 -47.69 -20.28
C ALA A 171 4.48 -48.71 -20.87
N LEU A 172 4.07 -49.40 -21.93
CA LEU A 172 4.89 -50.24 -22.80
C LEU A 172 5.62 -49.38 -23.84
#